data_AF-A0A9Q9IGY1-F1
#
_entry.id   AF-A0A9Q9IGY1-F1
#
_cell.length_a   1.000
_cell.length_b   1.000
_cell.length_c   1.000
_cell.angle_alpha   90.00
_cell.angle_beta   90.00
_cell.angle_gamma   90.00
#
_symmetry.space_group_name_H-M   'P 1'
#
loop_
_entity.id
_entity.type
_entity.pdbx_description
1 polymer ?
#
loop_
_entity_poly.entity_id
_entity_poly.type
_entity_poly.pdbx_seq_one_letter_code
_entity_poly.pdbx_strand_id
1 'polypeptide(L)'
;MENLVRSIDDPDEDSDGTEAYEIALALGDSQDRAALPALRAHLDRYLDAGDFFGRDIIAVAVAGIAGVEALPVLLHAAARDLGDDQDGLAAEIWDVMAEDPARARHIIMELTADPDPAVRARATWAARFLPTTAGQDG
;
A
#
# COMPACT_ATOMS: atom_id res chain seq x y z
N MET A 1 7.68 6.66 -14.30
CA MET A 1 8.45 5.81 -13.36
C MET A 1 9.77 6.47 -12.98
N GLU A 2 10.69 6.76 -13.91
CA GLU A 2 12.01 7.33 -13.59
C GLU A 2 11.95 8.64 -12.79
N ASN A 3 11.01 9.53 -13.12
CA ASN A 3 10.81 10.78 -12.37
C ASN A 3 10.39 10.54 -10.91
N LEU A 4 9.55 9.52 -10.65
CA LEU A 4 9.11 9.19 -9.30
C LEU A 4 10.28 8.72 -8.45
N VAL A 5 11.05 7.75 -8.97
CA VAL A 5 12.22 7.19 -8.27
C VAL A 5 13.28 8.26 -8.02
N ARG A 6 13.51 9.14 -9.01
CA ARG A 6 14.45 10.25 -8.84
C ARG A 6 14.00 11.21 -7.74
N SER A 7 12.70 11.52 -7.65
CA SER A 7 12.16 12.39 -6.59
C SER A 7 12.38 11.72 -5.23
N ILE A 8 11.95 10.46 -5.07
CA ILE A 8 12.12 9.71 -3.82
C ILE A 8 13.59 9.67 -3.36
N ASP A 9 14.52 9.48 -4.29
CA ASP A 9 15.95 9.37 -4.00
C ASP A 9 16.65 10.75 -3.88
N ASP A 10 15.93 11.88 -4.01
CA ASP A 10 16.50 13.24 -3.96
C ASP A 10 16.63 13.75 -2.51
N PRO A 11 17.86 13.94 -1.99
CA PRO A 11 18.06 14.42 -0.63
C PRO A 11 17.71 15.90 -0.44
N ASP A 12 17.55 16.66 -1.53
CA ASP A 12 17.20 18.08 -1.53
C ASP A 12 15.69 18.31 -1.77
N GLU A 13 14.88 17.25 -1.95
CA GLU A 13 13.42 17.39 -1.97
C GLU A 13 12.98 18.00 -0.63
N ASP A 14 12.27 19.14 -0.69
CA ASP A 14 11.81 19.84 0.50
C ASP A 14 11.08 18.82 1.41
N SER A 15 11.38 18.89 2.71
CA SER A 15 11.14 17.86 3.75
C SER A 15 9.69 17.35 3.91
N ASP A 16 8.74 17.78 3.07
CA ASP A 16 7.37 17.30 3.03
C ASP A 16 7.09 16.25 1.95
N GLY A 17 8.03 15.97 1.02
CA GLY A 17 7.87 14.90 0.02
C GLY A 17 6.72 15.13 -0.97
N THR A 18 6.33 16.39 -1.16
CA THR A 18 5.14 16.76 -1.95
C THR A 18 5.28 16.38 -3.42
N GLU A 19 6.46 16.52 -4.03
CA GLU A 19 6.64 16.23 -5.48
C GLU A 19 6.52 14.72 -5.74
N ALA A 20 7.20 13.89 -4.94
CA ALA A 20 7.14 12.44 -5.06
C ALA A 20 5.69 11.95 -4.88
N TYR A 21 4.95 12.52 -3.93
CA TYR A 21 3.56 12.18 -3.68
C TYR A 21 2.64 12.58 -4.85
N GLU A 22 2.79 13.80 -5.40
CA GLU A 22 2.02 14.25 -6.58
C GLU A 22 2.28 13.36 -7.81
N ILE A 23 3.53 12.96 -8.04
CA ILE A 23 3.88 12.06 -9.14
C ILE A 23 3.27 10.67 -8.93
N ALA A 24 3.28 10.16 -7.69
CA ALA A 24 2.67 8.88 -7.36
C ALA A 24 1.15 8.88 -7.59
N LEU A 25 0.45 9.95 -7.17
CA LEU A 25 -0.98 10.13 -7.44
C LEU A 25 -1.27 10.18 -8.94
N ALA A 26 -0.52 10.99 -9.70
CA ALA A 26 -0.72 11.09 -11.15
C ALA A 26 -0.48 9.74 -11.86
N LEU A 27 0.45 8.93 -11.35
CA LEU A 27 0.67 7.57 -11.85
C LEU A 27 -0.49 6.64 -11.48
N GLY A 28 -1.01 6.74 -10.25
CA GLY A 28 -2.25 6.10 -9.79
C GLY A 28 -3.42 6.34 -10.75
N ASP A 29 -3.70 7.62 -11.01
CA ASP A 29 -4.79 8.10 -11.85
C ASP A 29 -4.67 7.67 -13.32
N SER A 30 -3.45 7.39 -13.79
CA SER A 30 -3.24 6.89 -15.16
C SER A 30 -3.84 5.50 -15.39
N GLN A 31 -4.03 4.72 -14.31
CA GLN A 31 -4.47 3.33 -14.31
C GLN A 31 -3.63 2.41 -15.23
N ASP A 32 -2.38 2.78 -15.52
CA ASP A 32 -1.48 1.98 -16.35
C ASP A 32 -1.01 0.74 -15.60
N ARG A 33 -1.77 -0.35 -15.73
CA ARG A 33 -1.43 -1.64 -15.13
C ARG A 33 -0.12 -2.23 -15.63
N ALA A 34 0.42 -1.77 -16.77
CA ALA A 34 1.73 -2.21 -17.23
C ALA A 34 2.87 -1.69 -16.34
N ALA A 35 2.63 -0.64 -15.53
CA ALA A 35 3.60 -0.10 -14.58
C ALA A 35 3.72 -0.94 -13.28
N LEU A 36 2.72 -1.77 -12.94
CA LEU A 36 2.68 -2.52 -11.68
C LEU A 36 3.90 -3.40 -11.41
N PRO A 37 4.46 -4.15 -12.39
CA PRO A 37 5.66 -4.95 -12.14
C PRO A 37 6.88 -4.09 -11.75
N ALA A 38 7.05 -2.93 -12.38
CA ALA A 38 8.15 -2.03 -12.06
C ALA A 38 7.96 -1.38 -10.68
N LEU A 39 6.74 -0.94 -10.38
CA LEU A 39 6.40 -0.39 -9.06
C LEU A 39 6.66 -1.41 -7.94
N ARG A 40 6.26 -2.67 -8.13
CA ARG A 40 6.54 -3.74 -7.15
C ARG A 40 8.04 -3.97 -6.96
N ALA A 41 8.82 -3.97 -8.02
CA ALA A 41 10.28 -4.09 -7.91
C ALA A 41 10.92 -2.92 -7.14
N HIS A 42 10.40 -1.70 -7.31
CA HIS A 42 10.84 -0.55 -6.53
C HIS A 42 10.40 -0.64 -5.06
N LEU A 43 9.17 -1.08 -4.80
CA LEU A 43 8.69 -1.34 -3.44
C LEU A 43 9.61 -2.33 -2.72
N ASP A 44 9.92 -3.47 -3.34
CA ASP A 44 10.83 -4.46 -2.78
C ASP A 44 12.21 -3.86 -2.47
N ARG A 45 12.75 -3.03 -3.37
CA ARG A 45 14.02 -2.32 -3.15
C ARG A 45 13.96 -1.38 -1.92
N TYR A 46 12.90 -0.59 -1.77
CA TYR A 46 12.76 0.33 -0.64
C TYR A 46 12.55 -0.42 0.68
N LEU A 47 11.79 -1.53 0.66
CA LEU A 47 11.64 -2.42 1.80
C LEU A 47 12.99 -3.02 2.23
N ASP A 48 13.81 -3.49 1.28
CA ASP A 48 15.15 -4.03 1.56
C ASP A 48 16.13 -2.96 2.07
N ALA A 49 15.95 -1.70 1.66
CA ALA A 49 16.78 -0.58 2.07
C ALA A 49 16.39 0.01 3.44
N GLY A 50 15.25 -0.37 4.01
CA GLY A 50 14.73 0.28 5.23
C GLY A 50 14.13 1.66 4.98
N ASP A 51 13.75 1.96 3.74
CA ASP A 51 13.26 3.27 3.33
C ASP A 51 11.73 3.33 3.43
N PHE A 52 11.24 3.83 4.56
CA PHE A 52 9.81 3.97 4.80
C PHE A 52 9.16 5.03 3.90
N PHE A 53 9.90 6.07 3.53
CA PHE A 53 9.37 7.12 2.65
C PHE A 53 9.16 6.57 1.24
N GLY A 54 10.17 5.93 0.67
CA GLY A 54 10.06 5.28 -0.63
C GLY A 54 9.01 4.16 -0.66
N ARG A 55 8.86 3.40 0.45
CA ARG A 55 7.78 2.41 0.60
C ARG A 55 6.41 3.06 0.46
N ASP A 56 6.15 4.14 1.20
CA ASP A 56 4.83 4.78 1.25
C ASP A 56 4.48 5.45 -0.07
N ILE A 57 5.43 6.15 -0.70
CA ILE A 57 5.21 6.78 -2.01
C ILE A 57 4.89 5.73 -3.10
N ILE A 58 5.63 4.62 -3.13
CA ILE A 58 5.33 3.56 -4.10
C ILE A 58 4.00 2.87 -3.80
N ALA A 59 3.64 2.71 -2.52
CA ALA A 59 2.36 2.16 -2.11
C ALA A 59 1.17 2.97 -2.66
N VAL A 60 1.22 4.31 -2.62
CA VAL A 60 0.21 5.20 -3.20
C VAL A 60 -0.01 4.92 -4.69
N ALA A 61 1.07 4.83 -5.47
CA ALA A 61 0.97 4.56 -6.90
C ALA A 61 0.41 3.15 -7.19
N VAL A 62 0.81 2.14 -6.41
CA VAL A 62 0.29 0.78 -6.53
C VAL A 62 -1.20 0.72 -6.20
N ALA A 63 -1.61 1.40 -5.13
CA ALA A 63 -3.00 1.53 -4.71
C ALA A 63 -3.84 2.20 -5.78
N GLY A 64 -3.43 3.36 -6.30
CA GLY A 64 -4.17 4.06 -7.35
C GLY A 64 -4.37 3.24 -8.64
N ILE A 65 -3.37 2.45 -9.05
CA ILE A 65 -3.47 1.62 -10.26
C ILE A 65 -4.29 0.34 -10.03
N ALA A 66 -4.08 -0.35 -8.90
CA ALA A 66 -4.68 -1.66 -8.65
C ALA A 66 -5.98 -1.62 -7.83
N GLY A 67 -6.30 -0.48 -7.22
CA GLY A 67 -7.41 -0.32 -6.28
C GLY A 67 -7.35 -1.37 -5.17
N VAL A 68 -8.50 -1.95 -4.85
CA VAL A 68 -8.64 -3.04 -3.85
C VAL A 68 -7.72 -4.26 -4.10
N GLU A 69 -7.29 -4.51 -5.33
CA GLU A 69 -6.35 -5.61 -5.65
C GLU A 69 -4.90 -5.29 -5.25
N ALA A 70 -4.61 -4.07 -4.77
CA ALA A 70 -3.34 -3.70 -4.15
C ALA A 70 -3.15 -4.32 -2.76
N LEU A 71 -4.23 -4.66 -2.06
CA LEU A 71 -4.19 -5.07 -0.64
C LEU A 71 -3.17 -6.16 -0.30
N PRO A 72 -2.97 -7.22 -1.12
CA PRO A 72 -1.92 -8.20 -0.83
C PRO A 72 -0.54 -7.55 -0.78
N VAL A 73 -0.21 -6.72 -1.79
CA VAL A 73 1.09 -6.04 -1.87
C VAL A 73 1.28 -5.09 -0.69
N LEU A 74 0.26 -4.29 -0.36
CA LEU A 74 0.34 -3.32 0.74
C LEU A 74 0.47 -4.01 2.11
N LEU A 75 -0.25 -5.11 2.34
CA LEU A 75 -0.16 -5.87 3.59
C LEU A 75 1.17 -6.61 3.73
N HIS A 76 1.76 -7.08 2.62
CA HIS A 76 3.13 -7.60 2.63
C HIS A 76 4.16 -6.50 2.94
N ALA A 77 3.99 -5.29 2.39
CA ALA A 77 4.84 -4.15 2.72
C ALA A 77 4.71 -3.74 4.20
N ALA A 78 3.49 -3.65 4.73
CA ALA A 78 3.24 -3.33 6.13
C ALA A 78 3.79 -4.38 7.10
N ALA A 79 3.91 -5.64 6.65
CA ALA A 79 4.48 -6.72 7.46
C ALA A 79 6.00 -6.55 7.72
N ARG A 80 6.68 -5.70 6.95
CA ARG A 80 8.08 -5.33 7.15
C ARG A 80 8.17 -4.15 8.12
N ASP A 81 8.85 -4.36 9.24
CA ASP A 81 9.15 -3.28 10.19
C ASP A 81 10.40 -2.51 9.71
N LEU A 82 10.21 -1.24 9.35
CA LEU A 82 11.29 -0.34 8.92
C LEU A 82 11.67 0.66 10.02
N GLY A 83 11.10 0.53 11.23
CA GLY A 83 11.36 1.43 12.36
C GLY A 83 10.53 2.72 12.37
N ASP A 84 9.57 2.85 11.44
CA ASP A 84 8.59 3.95 11.39
C ASP A 84 7.25 3.58 12.08
N ASP A 85 6.37 4.56 12.30
CA ASP A 85 5.06 4.33 12.92
C ASP A 85 4.03 3.68 11.98
N GLN A 86 4.32 3.67 10.68
CA GLN A 86 3.49 3.15 9.59
C GLN A 86 2.15 3.86 9.39
N ASP A 87 1.97 5.07 9.92
CA ASP A 87 0.69 5.78 9.80
C ASP A 87 0.35 6.10 8.33
N GLY A 88 1.35 6.41 7.50
CA GLY A 88 1.18 6.67 6.06
C GLY A 88 0.64 5.45 5.31
N LEU A 89 1.37 4.34 5.33
CA LEU A 89 0.92 3.08 4.73
C LEU A 89 -0.40 2.56 5.31
N ALA A 90 -0.63 2.73 6.62
CA ALA A 90 -1.87 2.31 7.26
C ALA A 90 -3.09 3.11 6.76
N ALA A 91 -2.93 4.42 6.55
CA ALA A 91 -3.96 5.27 5.95
C ALA A 91 -4.27 4.83 4.52
N GLU A 92 -3.25 4.55 3.70
CA GLU A 92 -3.45 4.07 2.33
C GLU A 92 -4.21 2.73 2.29
N ILE A 93 -3.85 1.78 3.15
CA ILE A 93 -4.57 0.50 3.26
C ILE A 93 -6.04 0.73 3.65
N TRP A 94 -6.30 1.67 4.56
CA TRP A 94 -7.65 2.03 4.97
C TRP A 94 -8.47 2.58 3.80
N ASP A 95 -7.90 3.52 3.04
CA ASP A 95 -8.58 4.15 1.92
C ASP A 95 -8.92 3.12 0.83
N VAL A 96 -7.97 2.25 0.47
CA VAL A 96 -8.20 1.13 -0.46
C VAL A 96 -9.30 0.18 0.04
N MET A 97 -9.35 -0.12 1.34
CA MET A 97 -10.41 -0.95 1.91
C MET A 97 -11.78 -0.29 1.86
N ALA A 98 -11.84 1.04 1.99
CA ALA A 98 -13.09 1.81 2.00
C ALA A 98 -13.73 1.89 0.61
N GLU A 99 -12.94 1.80 -0.48
CA GLU A 99 -13.43 1.82 -1.86
C GLU A 99 -14.33 0.62 -2.20
N ASP A 100 -13.92 -0.59 -1.81
CA ASP A 100 -14.71 -1.82 -1.97
C ASP A 100 -14.58 -2.74 -0.73
N PRO A 101 -15.36 -2.48 0.33
CA PRO A 101 -15.27 -3.23 1.57
C PRO A 101 -15.61 -4.72 1.43
N ALA A 102 -16.43 -5.08 0.44
CA ALA A 102 -16.83 -6.46 0.20
C ALA A 102 -15.67 -7.25 -0.41
N ARG A 103 -15.02 -6.70 -1.43
CA ARG A 103 -13.83 -7.30 -2.05
C ARG A 103 -12.63 -7.29 -1.10
N ALA A 104 -12.43 -6.18 -0.39
CA ALA A 104 -11.39 -6.05 0.62
C ALA A 104 -11.50 -7.12 1.70
N ARG A 105 -12.73 -7.39 2.20
CA ARG A 105 -12.96 -8.49 3.13
C ARG A 105 -12.48 -9.82 2.59
N HIS A 106 -12.85 -10.16 1.36
CA HIS A 106 -12.48 -11.45 0.79
C HIS A 106 -10.96 -11.62 0.76
N ILE A 107 -10.24 -10.62 0.23
CA ILE A 107 -8.77 -10.63 0.13
C ILE A 107 -8.11 -10.68 1.52
N ILE A 108 -8.53 -9.82 2.44
CA ILE A 108 -7.95 -9.76 3.79
C ILE A 108 -8.15 -11.08 4.53
N MET A 109 -9.34 -11.70 4.42
CA MET A 109 -9.60 -12.98 5.07
C MET A 109 -8.71 -14.09 4.53
N GLU A 110 -8.38 -14.11 3.24
CA GLU A 110 -7.40 -15.06 2.69
C GLU A 110 -6.01 -14.85 3.28
N LEU A 111 -5.56 -13.59 3.40
CA LEU A 111 -4.26 -13.23 3.96
C LEU A 111 -4.15 -13.51 5.47
N THR A 112 -5.25 -13.68 6.20
CA THR A 112 -5.19 -14.16 7.59
C THR A 112 -4.65 -15.59 7.71
N ALA A 113 -4.61 -16.35 6.60
CA ALA A 113 -4.03 -17.69 6.51
C ALA A 113 -2.66 -17.72 5.78
N ASP A 114 -2.05 -16.57 5.49
CA ASP A 114 -0.76 -16.46 4.80
C ASP A 114 0.34 -17.27 5.53
N PRO A 115 1.30 -17.92 4.82
CA PRO A 115 2.40 -18.62 5.47
C PRO A 115 3.27 -17.71 6.36
N ASP A 116 3.42 -16.44 6.02
CA ASP A 116 4.20 -15.46 6.80
C ASP A 116 3.40 -14.97 8.03
N PRO A 117 3.88 -15.22 9.27
CA PRO A 117 3.21 -14.75 10.49
C PRO A 117 3.05 -13.22 10.57
N ALA A 118 3.99 -12.45 10.00
CA ALA A 118 3.89 -11.00 10.02
C ALA A 118 2.76 -10.51 9.12
N VAL A 119 2.60 -11.12 7.95
CA VAL A 119 1.49 -10.84 7.03
C VAL A 119 0.15 -11.21 7.66
N ARG A 120 0.05 -12.39 8.29
CA ARG A 120 -1.17 -12.77 9.04
C ARG A 120 -1.52 -11.75 10.12
N ALA A 121 -0.52 -11.24 10.85
CA ALA A 121 -0.74 -10.24 11.88
C ALA A 121 -1.28 -8.93 11.30
N ARG A 122 -0.73 -8.47 10.17
CA ARG A 122 -1.22 -7.27 9.45
C ARG A 122 -2.60 -7.46 8.86
N ALA A 123 -2.88 -8.61 8.24
CA ALA A 123 -4.22 -8.94 7.77
C ALA A 123 -5.23 -8.99 8.92
N THR A 124 -4.86 -9.56 10.06
CA THR A 124 -5.72 -9.60 11.27
C THR A 124 -5.97 -8.20 11.84
N TRP A 125 -4.97 -7.32 11.81
CA TRP A 125 -5.13 -5.91 12.17
C TRP A 125 -6.11 -5.22 11.21
N ALA A 126 -5.91 -5.32 9.90
CA ALA A 126 -6.77 -4.73 8.87
C ALA A 126 -8.22 -5.24 9.00
N ALA A 127 -8.42 -6.52 9.27
CA ALA A 127 -9.74 -7.12 9.44
C ALA A 127 -10.60 -6.48 10.55
N ARG A 128 -9.98 -5.86 11.56
CA ARG A 128 -10.70 -5.17 12.66
C ARG A 128 -11.43 -3.91 12.21
N PHE A 129 -11.05 -3.37 11.06
CA PHE A 129 -11.57 -2.13 10.50
C PHE A 129 -12.60 -2.36 9.40
N LEU A 130 -12.72 -3.59 8.90
CA LEU A 130 -13.79 -3.93 7.97
C LEU A 130 -15.16 -3.74 8.64
N PRO A 131 -16.15 -3.16 7.94
CA PRO A 131 -17.47 -2.95 8.51
C PRO A 131 -18.08 -4.29 8.92
N THR A 132 -18.64 -4.42 10.12
CA THR A 132 -19.35 -5.66 10.49
C THR A 132 -20.54 -5.85 9.54
N THR A 133 -20.71 -7.04 8.96
CA THR A 133 -21.91 -7.40 8.20
C THR A 133 -23.09 -7.58 9.17
N ALA A 134 -23.52 -6.51 9.83
CA ALA A 134 -24.78 -6.46 10.55
C ALA A 134 -25.79 -5.76 9.64
N GLY A 135 -26.50 -6.54 8.82
CA GLY A 135 -27.49 -6.00 7.88
C GLY A 135 -27.85 -6.89 6.68
N GLN A 136 -28.01 -8.20 6.89
CA GLN A 136 -28.84 -9.05 6.03
C GLN A 136 -29.66 -10.00 6.91
N ASP A 137 -30.44 -9.43 7.82
CA ASP A 137 -31.59 -10.10 8.40
C ASP A 137 -32.81 -9.29 7.93
N GLY A 138 -33.76 -10.00 7.30
CA GLY A 138 -34.91 -9.43 6.58
C GLY A 138 -36.04 -8.88 7.44
#